data_AF-A0A6C2U9I5-F1
#
_entry.id   AF-A0A6C2U9I5-F1
#
_cell.length_a   1.000
_cell.length_b   1.000
_cell.length_c   1.000
_cell.angle_alpha   90.00
_cell.angle_beta   90.00
_cell.angle_gamma   90.00
#
_symmetry.space_group_name_H-M   'P 1'
#
loop_
_entity.id
_entity.type
_entity.pdbx_description
1 polymer ?
#
loop_
_entity_poly.entity_id
_entity_poly.type
_entity_poly.pdbx_seq_one_letter_code
_entity_poly.pdbx_strand_id
1 'polypeptide(L)'
;MKSFGTWVNGIIDPNQIKPADTPAGDGIPNLLKYAAGLEPETGYNETNLYTYAWEGSELVVTYYQATNTVGVGLSPIVAETLMDDWSNEGIVPVDTGAFDALGRAVMEVRLPCDDSTGFLRMGAIHY
;
A
#
# COMPACT_ATOMS: atom_id res chain seq x y z
N MET A 1 0.83 -19.35 0.21
CA MET A 1 1.72 -18.22 0.53
C MET A 1 2.59 -17.95 -0.70
N LYS A 2 2.45 -16.78 -1.34
CA LYS A 2 3.15 -16.37 -2.57
C LYS A 2 4.45 -15.67 -2.16
N SER A 3 5.61 -16.25 -2.50
CA SER A 3 6.90 -15.63 -2.20
C SER A 3 7.20 -14.47 -3.16
N PHE A 4 8.03 -13.52 -2.73
CA PHE A 4 8.47 -12.40 -3.56
C PHE A 4 9.08 -12.88 -4.90
N GLY A 5 9.96 -13.88 -4.88
CA GLY A 5 10.56 -14.43 -6.11
C GLY A 5 9.54 -15.06 -7.07
N THR A 6 8.54 -15.78 -6.54
CA THR A 6 7.45 -16.33 -7.39
C THR A 6 6.61 -15.21 -7.99
N TRP A 7 6.41 -14.12 -7.25
CA TRP A 7 5.65 -12.97 -7.70
C TRP A 7 6.40 -12.18 -8.78
N VAL A 8 7.70 -11.95 -8.63
CA VAL A 8 8.56 -11.29 -9.64
C VAL A 8 8.64 -12.09 -10.94
N ASN A 9 8.57 -13.43 -10.88
CA ASN A 9 8.54 -14.27 -12.10
C ASN A 9 7.31 -14.03 -12.99
N GLY A 10 6.29 -13.32 -12.49
CA GLY A 10 5.14 -12.90 -13.29
C GLY A 10 5.40 -11.67 -14.17
N ILE A 11 6.57 -11.02 -14.05
CA ILE A 11 6.95 -9.85 -14.83
C ILE A 11 7.49 -10.30 -16.20
N ILE A 12 7.01 -9.67 -17.28
CA ILE A 12 7.37 -10.02 -18.66
C ILE A 12 8.72 -9.41 -19.05
N ASP A 13 8.98 -8.15 -18.67
CA ASP A 13 10.27 -7.49 -18.90
C ASP A 13 11.21 -7.68 -17.69
N PRO A 14 12.29 -8.47 -17.82
CA PRO A 14 13.22 -8.74 -16.71
C PRO A 14 13.97 -7.49 -16.21
N ASN A 15 13.89 -6.35 -16.90
CA ASN A 15 14.48 -5.10 -16.45
C ASN A 15 13.59 -4.30 -15.48
N GLN A 16 12.30 -4.65 -15.37
CA GLN A 16 11.32 -3.94 -14.53
C GLN A 16 11.19 -4.54 -13.11
N ILE A 17 12.32 -4.81 -12.48
CA ILE A 17 12.41 -5.48 -11.16
C ILE A 17 12.75 -4.55 -10.00
N LYS A 18 13.01 -3.26 -10.27
CA LYS A 18 13.37 -2.29 -9.23
C LYS A 18 12.13 -1.90 -8.42
N PRO A 19 12.30 -1.47 -7.16
CA PRO A 19 11.17 -1.15 -6.28
C PRO A 19 10.20 -0.10 -6.83
N ALA A 20 10.69 0.85 -7.64
CA ALA A 20 9.90 1.91 -8.26
C ALA A 20 9.37 1.55 -9.66
N ASP A 21 9.73 0.36 -10.19
CA ASP A 21 9.27 -0.04 -11.52
C ASP A 21 7.77 -0.36 -11.49
N THR A 22 7.10 -0.03 -12.59
CA THR A 22 5.66 -0.16 -12.78
C THR A 22 5.39 -0.93 -14.08
N PRO A 23 5.50 -2.28 -14.09
CA PRO A 23 5.44 -3.10 -15.30
C PRO A 23 4.16 -2.89 -16.11
N ALA A 24 3.01 -2.77 -15.42
CA ALA A 24 1.74 -2.48 -16.06
C ALA A 24 1.60 -1.04 -16.59
N GLY A 25 2.55 -0.15 -16.33
CA GLY A 25 2.51 1.26 -16.74
C GLY A 25 1.43 2.11 -16.05
N ASP A 26 0.89 1.65 -14.92
CA ASP A 26 -0.20 2.30 -14.18
C ASP A 26 0.28 3.27 -13.08
N GLY A 27 1.59 3.46 -12.96
CA GLY A 27 2.18 4.33 -11.94
C GLY A 27 2.19 3.74 -10.53
N ILE A 28 1.73 2.49 -10.34
CA ILE A 28 1.73 1.82 -9.04
C ILE A 28 2.98 0.95 -8.90
N PRO A 29 3.90 1.27 -7.96
CA PRO A 29 5.10 0.50 -7.73
C PRO A 29 4.84 -0.99 -7.47
N ASN A 30 5.69 -1.81 -8.05
CA ASN A 30 5.67 -3.26 -7.91
C ASN A 30 5.55 -3.75 -6.45
N LEU A 31 6.33 -3.16 -5.55
CA LEU A 31 6.33 -3.60 -4.15
C LEU A 31 4.99 -3.35 -3.45
N LEU A 32 4.25 -2.31 -3.84
CA LEU A 32 2.89 -2.05 -3.34
C LEU A 32 1.90 -3.09 -3.89
N LYS A 33 2.02 -3.46 -5.18
CA LYS A 33 1.22 -4.54 -5.77
C LYS A 33 1.48 -5.87 -5.06
N TYR A 34 2.74 -6.21 -4.77
CA TYR A 34 3.08 -7.39 -3.99
C TYR A 34 2.44 -7.36 -2.60
N ALA A 35 2.58 -6.24 -1.88
CA ALA A 35 2.01 -6.08 -0.55
C ALA A 35 0.46 -6.17 -0.53
N ALA A 36 -0.19 -5.71 -1.60
CA ALA A 36 -1.63 -5.87 -1.86
C ALA A 36 -2.02 -7.19 -2.53
N GLY A 37 -1.07 -8.09 -2.86
CA GLY A 37 -1.38 -9.38 -3.47
C GLY A 37 -1.89 -9.27 -4.91
N LEU A 38 -1.59 -8.16 -5.58
CA LEU A 38 -1.96 -7.87 -6.95
C LEU A 38 -0.90 -8.39 -7.93
N GLU A 39 -1.33 -8.73 -9.15
CA GLU A 39 -0.42 -9.19 -10.20
C GLU A 39 0.39 -8.02 -10.81
N PRO A 40 1.73 -8.15 -11.01
CA PRO A 40 2.58 -7.05 -11.44
C PRO A 40 2.16 -6.40 -12.80
N GLU A 41 1.85 -7.25 -13.78
CA GLU A 41 1.56 -6.89 -15.18
C GLU A 41 0.11 -6.46 -15.42
N THR A 42 -0.74 -6.55 -14.39
CA THR A 42 -2.13 -6.08 -14.50
C THR A 42 -2.20 -4.61 -14.09
N GLY A 43 -2.92 -3.81 -14.89
CA GLY A 43 -3.18 -2.40 -14.59
C GLY A 43 -4.23 -2.25 -13.50
N TYR A 44 -3.95 -1.40 -12.51
CA TYR A 44 -4.85 -1.07 -11.40
C TYR A 44 -4.95 0.43 -11.20
N ASN A 45 -5.97 0.85 -10.46
CA ASN A 45 -6.10 2.21 -9.94
C ASN A 45 -5.61 2.24 -8.48
N GLU A 46 -5.26 3.41 -7.96
CA GLU A 46 -4.91 3.58 -6.55
C GLU A 46 -6.01 3.10 -5.60
N THR A 47 -7.28 3.19 -6.02
CA THR A 47 -8.44 2.67 -5.27
C THR A 47 -8.43 1.14 -5.10
N ASN A 48 -7.63 0.42 -5.88
CA ASN A 48 -7.38 -1.00 -5.64
C ASN A 48 -6.42 -1.24 -4.47
N LEU A 49 -5.66 -0.24 -4.04
CA LEU A 49 -4.75 -0.32 -2.88
C LEU A 49 -5.39 0.27 -1.63
N TYR A 50 -6.02 1.44 -1.75
CA TYR A 50 -6.61 2.14 -0.62
C TYR A 50 -7.69 3.13 -1.06
N THR A 51 -8.56 3.48 -0.13
CA THR A 51 -9.51 4.59 -0.21
C THR A 51 -9.35 5.47 1.01
N TYR A 52 -9.88 6.68 0.96
CA TYR A 52 -9.89 7.57 2.10
C TYR A 52 -11.23 8.30 2.23
N ALA A 53 -11.56 8.66 3.46
CA ALA A 53 -12.74 9.45 3.80
C ALA A 53 -12.42 10.40 4.94
N TRP A 54 -13.14 11.50 5.01
CA TRP A 54 -13.09 12.42 6.16
C TRP A 54 -14.19 12.06 7.14
N GLU A 55 -13.81 11.80 8.39
CA GLU A 55 -14.74 11.56 9.51
C GLU A 55 -14.47 12.59 10.61
N GLY A 56 -15.24 13.68 10.61
CA GLY A 56 -15.03 14.77 11.55
C GLY A 56 -13.68 15.45 11.30
N SER A 57 -12.77 15.34 12.27
CA SER A 57 -11.40 15.89 12.21
C SER A 57 -10.34 14.84 11.88
N GLU A 58 -10.75 13.64 11.47
CA GLU A 58 -9.84 12.55 11.13
C GLU A 58 -9.89 12.23 9.64
N LEU A 59 -8.71 11.98 9.06
CA LEU A 59 -8.60 11.31 7.78
C LEU A 59 -8.58 9.81 8.05
N VAL A 60 -9.61 9.12 7.56
CA VAL A 60 -9.72 7.66 7.62
C VAL A 60 -9.18 7.09 6.33
N VAL A 61 -8.14 6.26 6.43
CA VAL A 61 -7.54 5.55 5.30
C VAL A 61 -7.84 4.07 5.43
N THR A 62 -8.58 3.53 4.46
CA THR A 62 -8.87 2.10 4.35
C THR A 62 -7.97 1.50 3.28
N TYR A 63 -7.21 0.46 3.58
CA TYR A 63 -6.31 -0.18 2.62
C TYR A 63 -6.40 -1.71 2.65
N TYR A 64 -5.98 -2.34 1.56
CA TYR A 64 -6.22 -3.76 1.32
C TYR A 64 -4.92 -4.57 1.38
N GLN A 65 -4.71 -5.24 2.51
CA GLN A 65 -3.51 -6.01 2.80
C GLN A 65 -3.65 -7.46 2.29
N ALA A 66 -2.66 -7.95 1.55
CA ALA A 66 -2.67 -9.37 1.16
C ALA A 66 -2.55 -10.29 2.38
N THR A 67 -3.34 -11.35 2.39
CA THR A 67 -3.35 -12.38 3.44
C THR A 67 -2.37 -13.53 3.16
N ASN A 68 -1.78 -13.54 1.96
CA ASN A 68 -1.02 -14.67 1.44
C ASN A 68 0.40 -14.30 0.97
N THR A 69 0.90 -13.10 1.26
CA THR A 69 2.27 -12.66 0.95
C THR A 69 3.12 -12.57 2.22
N VAL A 70 4.44 -12.49 2.09
CA VAL A 70 5.38 -12.55 3.22
C VAL A 70 6.41 -11.44 3.14
N GLY A 71 6.77 -10.90 4.31
CA GLY A 71 7.91 -10.00 4.50
C GLY A 71 7.71 -8.57 4.00
N VAL A 72 6.52 -8.25 3.47
CA VAL A 72 6.15 -6.92 3.01
C VAL A 72 4.66 -6.67 3.29
N GLY A 73 4.35 -5.56 3.96
CA GLY A 73 3.00 -5.05 4.17
C GLY A 73 2.79 -3.69 3.52
N LEU A 74 1.52 -3.29 3.43
CA LEU A 74 1.10 -1.95 3.12
C LEU A 74 0.88 -1.16 4.41
N SER A 75 1.29 0.10 4.38
CA SER A 75 0.95 1.07 5.40
C SER A 75 0.83 2.44 4.75
N PRO A 76 -0.08 3.30 5.21
CA PRO A 76 0.07 4.73 5.00
C PRO A 76 1.43 5.18 5.52
N ILE A 77 2.05 6.10 4.80
CA ILE A 77 3.22 6.87 5.23
C ILE A 77 2.90 8.34 5.04
N VAL A 78 3.37 9.16 5.98
CA VAL A 78 3.08 10.59 6.05
C VAL A 78 4.36 11.41 6.07
N ALA A 79 4.23 12.67 5.71
CA ALA A 79 5.26 13.69 5.84
C ALA A 79 4.60 15.06 6.08
N GLU A 80 5.27 15.95 6.82
CA GLU A 80 4.81 17.34 7.01
C GLU A 80 4.88 18.13 5.71
N THR A 81 5.97 17.95 4.95
CA THR A 81 6.18 18.54 3.63
C THR A 81 6.60 17.50 2.60
N LEU A 82 6.48 17.82 1.31
CA LEU A 82 6.96 16.96 0.23
C LEU A 82 8.49 16.74 0.23
N MET A 83 9.24 17.53 1.00
CA MET A 83 10.70 17.46 1.08
C MET A 83 11.20 16.67 2.30
N ASP A 84 10.31 16.32 3.22
CA ASP A 84 10.68 15.59 4.43
C ASP A 84 10.78 14.09 4.18
N ASP A 85 11.42 13.40 5.12
CA ASP A 85 11.42 11.95 5.17
C ASP A 85 10.00 11.44 5.47
N TRP A 86 9.55 10.49 4.66
CA TRP A 86 8.24 9.87 4.82
C TRP A 86 8.33 8.73 5.83
N SER A 87 7.43 8.69 6.81
CA SER A 87 7.44 7.67 7.85
C SER A 87 6.04 7.11 8.11
N ASN A 88 5.99 5.92 8.72
CA ASN A 88 4.78 5.36 9.33
C ASN A 88 4.88 5.32 10.86
N GLU A 89 5.80 6.10 11.45
CA GLU A 89 5.96 6.12 12.90
C GLU A 89 4.69 6.65 13.56
N GLY A 90 4.21 5.96 14.60
CA GLY A 90 2.97 6.33 15.27
C GLY A 90 1.68 5.97 14.52
N ILE A 91 1.76 5.48 13.28
CA ILE A 91 0.60 4.98 12.53
C ILE A 91 0.25 3.58 13.03
N VAL A 92 -0.94 3.46 13.63
CA VAL A 92 -1.44 2.19 14.18
C VAL A 92 -2.62 1.70 13.34
N PRO A 93 -2.40 0.75 12.42
CA PRO A 93 -3.49 0.18 11.65
C PRO A 93 -4.34 -0.78 12.48
N VAL A 94 -5.64 -0.76 12.23
CA VAL A 94 -6.65 -1.65 12.81
C VAL A 94 -7.12 -2.62 11.73
N ASP A 95 -7.02 -3.91 12.00
CA ASP A 95 -7.70 -4.93 11.19
C ASP A 95 -9.19 -4.87 11.48
N THR A 96 -9.99 -4.61 10.45
CA THR A 96 -11.46 -4.49 10.58
C THR A 96 -12.14 -5.86 10.70
N GLY A 97 -11.42 -6.95 10.44
CA GLY A 97 -11.96 -8.30 10.33
C GLY A 97 -12.72 -8.57 9.02
N ALA A 98 -12.82 -7.57 8.14
CA ALA A 98 -13.45 -7.70 6.83
C ALA A 98 -12.44 -8.10 5.75
N PHE A 99 -12.96 -8.68 4.67
CA PHE A 99 -12.20 -9.00 3.47
C PHE A 99 -12.82 -8.34 2.24
N ASP A 100 -11.98 -7.90 1.31
CA ASP A 100 -12.46 -7.39 0.04
C ASP A 100 -12.82 -8.53 -0.94
N ALA A 101 -13.27 -8.17 -2.15
CA ALA A 101 -13.65 -9.14 -3.18
C ALA A 101 -12.50 -10.06 -3.65
N LEU A 102 -11.24 -9.68 -3.37
CA LEU A 102 -10.05 -10.46 -3.71
C LEU A 102 -9.52 -11.27 -2.51
N GLY A 103 -10.23 -11.26 -1.36
CA GLY A 103 -9.83 -11.98 -0.16
C GLY A 103 -8.68 -11.31 0.62
N ARG A 104 -8.47 -10.02 0.42
CA ARG A 104 -7.47 -9.20 1.12
C ARG A 104 -8.06 -8.66 2.41
N ALA A 105 -7.27 -8.62 3.47
CA ALA A 105 -7.70 -8.06 4.75
C ALA A 105 -7.90 -6.55 4.60
N VAL A 106 -9.03 -6.06 5.11
CA VAL A 106 -9.35 -4.63 5.11
C VAL A 106 -8.79 -4.02 6.38
N MET A 107 -7.82 -3.12 6.21
CA MET A 107 -7.15 -2.41 7.29
C MET A 107 -7.61 -0.96 7.31
N GLU A 108 -7.69 -0.36 8.49
CA GLU A 108 -8.04 1.04 8.67
C GLU A 108 -6.98 1.77 9.50
N VAL A 109 -6.64 2.99 9.09
CA VAL A 109 -5.85 3.93 9.88
C VAL A 109 -6.65 5.21 10.02
N ARG A 110 -6.65 5.78 11.22
CA ARG A 110 -7.23 7.10 11.53
C ARG A 110 -6.10 8.07 11.84
N LEU A 111 -5.99 9.11 11.03
CA LEU A 111 -4.96 10.15 11.20
C LEU A 111 -5.63 11.44 11.66
N PRO A 112 -5.13 12.08 12.74
CA PRO A 112 -5.61 13.39 13.12
C PRO A 112 -5.25 14.42 12.04
N CYS A 113 -6.18 15.33 11.76
CA CYS A 113 -5.90 16.50 10.93
C CYS A 113 -5.28 17.60 11.81
N ASP A 114 -4.02 17.43 12.15
CA ASP A 114 -3.20 18.48 12.75
C ASP A 114 -2.12 18.96 11.77
N ASP A 115 -1.39 20.02 12.14
CA ASP A 115 -0.36 20.60 11.29
C ASP A 115 0.85 19.66 11.07
N SER A 116 0.87 18.46 11.68
CA SER A 116 1.96 17.48 11.55
C SER A 116 1.74 16.44 10.43
N THR A 117 0.54 16.37 9.85
CA THR A 117 0.23 15.47 8.72
C THR A 117 -0.12 16.28 7.47
N GLY A 118 0.90 16.72 6.73
CA GLY A 118 0.71 17.53 5.52
C GLY A 118 0.45 16.71 4.25
N PHE A 119 1.10 15.56 4.12
CA PHE A 119 1.08 14.73 2.92
C PHE A 119 0.97 13.24 3.26
N LEU A 120 0.27 12.48 2.41
CA LEU A 120 0.03 11.04 2.58
C LEU A 120 0.20 10.29 1.27
N ARG A 121 0.78 9.08 1.36
CA ARG A 121 0.78 8.08 0.29
C ARG A 121 0.84 6.68 0.91
N MET A 122 0.64 5.66 0.09
CA MET A 122 0.90 4.28 0.50
C MET A 122 2.37 3.92 0.36
N GLY A 123 2.90 3.27 1.39
CA GLY A 123 4.24 2.71 1.43
C GLY A 123 4.21 1.19 1.58
N ALA A 124 5.27 0.54 1.10
CA ALA A 124 5.56 -0.85 1.41
C ALA A 124 6.51 -0.91 2.61
N ILE A 125 6.15 -1.66 3.64
CA ILE A 125 6.92 -1.81 4.88
C ILE A 125 7.40 -3.26 5.04
N HIS A 126 8.67 -3.43 5.41
CA HIS A 126 9.27 -4.75 5.63
C HIS A 126 9.07 -5.20 7.08
N TYR A 127 8.82 -6.49 7.27
CA TYR A 127 8.74 -7.15 8.58
C TYR A 127 9.79 -8.24 8.71
#